data_AF-A0AAD9PGR3-F1
#
_entry.id   AF-A0AAD9PGR3-F1
#
_cell.length_a   1.000
_cell.length_b   1.000
_cell.length_c   1.000
_cell.angle_alpha   90.00
_cell.angle_beta   90.00
_cell.angle_gamma   90.00
#
_symmetry.space_group_name_H-M   'P 1'
#
loop_
_entity.id
_entity.type
_entity.pdbx_description
1 polymer ?
#
loop_
_entity_poly.entity_id
_entity_poly.type
_entity_poly.pdbx_seq_one_letter_code
_entity_poly.pdbx_strand_id
1 'polypeptide(L)'
;MKSGIKKTLFYTGAAAAAGYLLYLLFKDDQDSEDEADLYQGDLGGAPRMSNKSATTMSRKECLDLLSKIVASQDKARELMNSLVESILASNFGESLWDLYSRVLPSVPLDPLEARGLTLFDLDFLVERYQNDPAVREYIVKIMNIPQVDPNTEPSEVQVTVQEVVAIHEYMLQQLQHYIQEFRAIPNHDELDKKVVTVTLQALISAKVQEQFKITHTALDRAIIHHHGELSMNQHFTRLTMHMQSEMAEVTGLYN
;
A
#
# COMPACT_ATOMS: atom_id res chain seq x y z
N MET A 1 -6.58 -7.86 43.10
CA MET A 1 -5.40 -8.58 42.55
C MET A 1 -5.85 -10.00 42.27
N LYS A 2 -5.74 -10.64 41.11
CA LYS A 2 -5.18 -10.51 39.74
C LYS A 2 -5.98 -11.60 38.98
N SER A 3 -6.21 -11.66 37.67
CA SER A 3 -5.81 -10.95 36.47
C SER A 3 -6.80 -11.47 35.43
N GLY A 4 -7.62 -10.59 34.84
CA GLY A 4 -8.45 -10.93 33.70
C GLY A 4 -7.58 -10.93 32.45
N ILE A 5 -7.21 -12.10 31.95
CA ILE A 5 -6.60 -12.23 30.62
C ILE A 5 -7.73 -11.99 29.62
N LYS A 6 -7.85 -10.75 29.14
CA LYS A 6 -8.65 -10.43 27.96
C LYS A 6 -8.02 -11.19 26.79
N LYS A 7 -8.76 -12.15 26.25
CA LYS A 7 -8.45 -12.81 24.99
C LYS A 7 -8.42 -11.75 23.90
N THR A 8 -7.22 -11.34 23.48
CA THR A 8 -6.99 -10.62 22.23
C THR A 8 -7.39 -11.57 21.10
N LEU A 9 -8.57 -11.31 20.56
CA LEU A 9 -9.06 -11.90 19.34
C LEU A 9 -8.10 -11.47 18.22
N PHE A 10 -7.20 -12.37 17.81
CA PHE A 10 -6.50 -12.23 16.56
C PHE A 10 -7.57 -12.33 15.47
N TYR A 11 -8.02 -11.18 14.97
CA TYR A 11 -8.81 -11.11 13.77
C TYR A 11 -7.92 -11.57 12.60
N THR A 12 -7.95 -12.86 12.29
CA THR A 12 -7.32 -13.51 11.12
C THR A 12 -7.98 -13.10 9.80
N GLY A 13 -8.24 -11.81 9.62
CA GLY A 13 -8.91 -11.26 8.43
C GLY A 13 -8.98 -9.73 8.41
N ALA A 14 -8.55 -9.03 9.47
CA ALA A 14 -8.59 -7.56 9.56
C ALA A 14 -7.22 -6.89 9.31
N ALA A 15 -6.21 -7.64 8.83
CA ALA A 15 -4.85 -7.15 8.64
C ALA A 15 -4.68 -6.21 7.42
N ALA A 16 -5.68 -6.13 6.52
CA ALA A 16 -5.54 -5.51 5.20
C ALA A 16 -5.73 -3.99 5.15
N ALA A 17 -6.29 -3.35 6.19
CA ALA A 17 -6.81 -1.98 6.02
C ALA A 17 -5.75 -0.86 6.13
N ALA A 18 -4.60 -1.07 6.78
CA ALA A 18 -3.68 0.03 7.10
C ALA A 18 -2.42 0.11 6.21
N GLY A 19 -2.09 -0.97 5.49
CA GLY A 19 -1.02 -0.99 4.48
C GLY A 19 -1.49 -0.64 3.07
N TYR A 20 -2.79 -0.39 2.88
CA TYR A 20 -3.49 -0.48 1.61
C TYR A 20 -2.95 0.41 0.48
N LEU A 21 -2.48 1.64 0.78
CA LEU A 21 -2.08 2.59 -0.27
C LEU A 21 -0.63 2.47 -0.77
N LEU A 22 0.30 1.99 0.07
CA LEU A 22 1.67 1.63 -0.35
C LEU A 22 1.76 0.17 -0.83
N TYR A 23 0.84 -0.70 -0.40
CA TYR A 23 0.77 -2.09 -0.82
C TYR A 23 0.11 -2.27 -2.20
N LEU A 24 -0.89 -1.44 -2.54
CA LEU A 24 -1.41 -1.33 -3.91
C LEU A 24 -0.35 -0.86 -4.93
N LEU A 25 0.83 -0.43 -4.47
CA LEU A 25 1.97 -0.09 -5.32
C LEU A 25 2.75 -1.33 -5.83
N PHE A 26 2.59 -2.49 -5.20
CA PHE A 26 3.42 -3.68 -5.44
C PHE A 26 2.64 -4.97 -5.72
N LYS A 27 1.30 -4.92 -5.79
CA LYS A 27 0.49 -6.13 -5.98
C LYS A 27 0.01 -6.27 -7.43
N ASP A 28 0.69 -7.15 -8.17
CA ASP A 28 0.13 -7.88 -9.31
C ASP A 28 -1.06 -8.71 -8.80
N ASP A 29 -2.27 -8.19 -8.99
CA ASP A 29 -3.49 -8.91 -8.69
C ASP A 29 -3.96 -9.71 -9.90
N GLN A 30 -3.33 -10.86 -10.08
CA GLN A 30 -3.88 -11.92 -10.93
C GLN A 30 -5.08 -12.65 -10.29
N ASP A 31 -5.79 -12.06 -9.32
CA ASP A 31 -7.02 -12.61 -8.73
C ASP A 31 -7.95 -11.49 -8.25
N SER A 32 -8.67 -10.87 -9.18
CA SER A 32 -9.71 -9.88 -8.86
C SER A 32 -11.11 -10.33 -9.30
N GLU A 33 -11.58 -11.49 -8.82
CA GLU A 33 -13.02 -11.82 -8.90
C GLU A 33 -13.67 -12.33 -7.60
N ASP A 34 -12.95 -12.64 -6.51
CA ASP A 34 -13.57 -13.30 -5.33
C ASP A 34 -13.38 -12.56 -3.98
N GLU A 35 -13.57 -11.25 -3.92
CA GLU A 35 -13.64 -10.53 -2.62
C GLU A 35 -14.98 -10.74 -1.86
N ALA A 36 -15.92 -11.54 -2.38
CA ALA A 36 -17.16 -11.89 -1.69
C ALA A 36 -17.27 -13.36 -1.21
N ASP A 37 -16.38 -14.27 -1.63
CA ASP A 37 -16.54 -15.72 -1.40
C ASP A 37 -15.55 -16.34 -0.39
N LEU A 38 -14.78 -15.53 0.33
CA LEU A 38 -13.80 -15.97 1.34
C LEU A 38 -14.38 -16.63 2.61
N TYR A 39 -15.69 -16.89 2.69
CA TYR A 39 -16.34 -17.55 3.84
C TYR A 39 -17.37 -18.65 3.52
N GLN A 40 -17.56 -19.05 2.25
CA GLN A 40 -18.27 -20.29 1.94
C GLN A 40 -17.32 -21.29 1.30
N GLY A 41 -16.92 -22.30 2.07
CA GLY A 41 -16.29 -23.47 1.49
C GLY A 41 -17.29 -24.19 0.58
N ASP A 42 -16.91 -24.44 -0.68
CA ASP A 42 -17.06 -25.76 -1.29
C ASP A 42 -16.18 -25.94 -2.55
N LEU A 43 -15.29 -26.93 -2.46
CA LEU A 43 -14.87 -27.90 -3.49
C LEU A 43 -14.75 -27.45 -4.97
N GLY A 44 -13.51 -27.22 -5.46
CA GLY A 44 -13.29 -27.29 -6.91
C GLY A 44 -11.92 -26.96 -7.53
N GLY A 45 -10.99 -26.27 -6.84
CA GLY A 45 -9.71 -25.85 -7.41
C GLY A 45 -8.51 -26.33 -6.60
N ALA A 46 -7.46 -26.83 -7.24
CA ALA A 46 -6.27 -27.35 -6.57
C ALA A 46 -5.63 -26.29 -5.64
N PRO A 47 -5.13 -26.66 -4.45
CA PRO A 47 -4.50 -25.72 -3.53
C PRO A 47 -3.25 -25.12 -4.18
N ARG A 48 -3.17 -23.78 -4.25
CA ARG A 48 -1.94 -23.07 -4.60
C ARG A 48 -0.89 -23.40 -3.52
N MET A 49 -0.01 -24.36 -3.82
CA MET A 49 1.05 -24.77 -2.90
C MET A 49 2.12 -23.69 -2.83
N SER A 50 2.59 -23.35 -1.62
CA SER A 50 3.68 -22.39 -1.43
C SER A 50 4.93 -22.87 -2.18
N ASN A 51 5.73 -21.93 -2.66
CA ASN A 51 6.94 -22.22 -3.40
C ASN A 51 7.90 -23.12 -2.57
N LYS A 52 8.63 -24.05 -3.21
CA LYS A 52 9.64 -24.91 -2.54
C LYS A 52 10.68 -24.09 -1.77
N SER A 53 10.94 -22.87 -2.22
CA SER A 53 11.82 -21.90 -1.54
C SER A 53 11.26 -21.49 -0.16
N ALA A 54 9.96 -21.19 -0.07
CA ALA A 54 9.31 -20.81 1.19
C ALA A 54 9.20 -21.99 2.18
N THR A 55 8.93 -23.20 1.68
CA THR A 55 8.81 -24.40 2.53
C THR A 55 10.13 -24.87 3.13
N THR A 56 11.27 -24.48 2.55
CA THR A 56 12.60 -24.88 3.03
C THR A 56 13.34 -23.76 3.77
N MET A 57 12.78 -22.54 3.80
CA MET A 57 13.41 -21.38 4.40
C MET A 57 13.62 -21.55 5.92
N SER A 58 14.86 -21.33 6.35
CA SER A 58 15.23 -21.34 7.76
C SER A 58 14.72 -20.10 8.50
N ARG A 59 14.67 -20.20 9.84
CA ARG A 59 14.35 -19.06 10.72
C ARG A 59 15.22 -17.83 10.42
N LYS A 60 16.52 -18.03 10.20
CA LYS A 60 17.47 -16.94 9.95
C LYS A 60 17.16 -16.22 8.63
N GLU A 61 16.83 -16.98 7.59
CA GLU A 61 16.47 -16.43 6.28
C GLU A 61 15.11 -15.71 6.32
N CYS A 62 14.15 -16.24 7.08
CA CYS A 62 12.87 -15.58 7.30
C CYS A 62 13.06 -14.22 8.00
N LEU A 63 13.85 -14.16 9.07
CA LEU A 63 14.15 -12.89 9.75
C LEU A 63 14.90 -11.89 8.85
N ASP A 64 15.87 -12.36 8.06
CA ASP A 64 16.56 -11.52 7.08
C ASP A 64 15.59 -10.97 6.02
N LEU A 65 14.68 -11.80 5.50
CA LEU A 65 13.63 -11.37 4.58
C LEU A 65 12.74 -10.30 5.21
N LEU A 66 12.20 -10.55 6.41
CA LEU A 66 11.33 -9.60 7.11
C LEU A 66 12.04 -8.27 7.39
N SER A 67 13.32 -8.31 7.76
CA SER A 67 14.11 -7.08 7.97
C SER A 67 14.31 -6.27 6.68
N LYS A 68 14.50 -6.96 5.54
CA LYS A 68 14.60 -6.31 4.22
C LYS A 68 13.27 -5.73 3.77
N ILE A 69 12.14 -6.38 4.08
CA ILE A 69 10.81 -5.84 3.82
C ILE A 69 10.63 -4.52 4.58
N VAL A 70 10.92 -4.49 5.88
CA VAL A 70 10.85 -3.24 6.67
C VAL A 70 11.75 -2.16 6.07
N ALA A 71 13.01 -2.48 5.76
CA ALA A 71 13.94 -1.51 5.17
C ALA A 71 13.49 -1.01 3.78
N SER A 72 12.86 -1.85 2.96
CA SER A 72 12.29 -1.46 1.66
C SER A 72 11.10 -0.50 1.84
N GLN A 73 10.20 -0.81 2.79
CA GLN A 73 9.06 0.06 3.11
C GLN A 73 9.51 1.42 3.65
N ASP A 74 10.54 1.46 4.50
CA ASP A 74 11.10 2.71 5.00
C ASP A 74 11.67 3.56 3.88
N LYS A 75 12.44 2.96 2.96
CA LYS A 75 12.95 3.64 1.76
C LYS A 75 11.84 4.15 0.85
N ALA A 76 10.79 3.36 0.63
CA ALA A 76 9.66 3.78 -0.19
C ALA A 76 8.94 4.99 0.43
N ARG A 77 8.80 5.01 1.77
CA ARG A 77 8.21 6.14 2.50
C ARG A 77 9.09 7.39 2.41
N GLU A 78 10.40 7.25 2.61
CA GLU A 78 11.36 8.35 2.47
C GLU A 78 11.36 8.92 1.04
N LEU A 79 11.34 8.05 0.04
CA LEU A 79 11.20 8.43 -1.36
C LEU A 79 9.91 9.23 -1.59
N MET A 80 8.77 8.72 -1.15
CA MET A 80 7.48 9.40 -1.35
C MET A 80 7.46 10.79 -0.71
N ASN A 81 7.92 10.90 0.54
CA ASN A 81 8.06 12.19 1.24
C ASN A 81 8.94 13.17 0.44
N SER A 82 10.13 12.72 0.03
CA SER A 82 11.08 13.54 -0.72
C SER A 82 10.54 13.97 -2.09
N LEU A 83 9.83 13.08 -2.79
CA LEU A 83 9.22 13.39 -4.08
C LEU A 83 8.14 14.46 -3.92
N VAL A 84 7.21 14.29 -2.99
CA VAL A 84 6.14 15.26 -2.74
C VAL A 84 6.71 16.63 -2.38
N GLU A 85 7.70 16.69 -1.48
CA GLU A 85 8.38 17.94 -1.13
C GLU A 85 9.06 18.57 -2.35
N SER A 86 9.74 17.78 -3.18
CA SER A 86 10.42 18.28 -4.39
C SER A 86 9.44 18.86 -5.43
N ILE A 87 8.31 18.18 -5.64
CA ILE A 87 7.26 18.60 -6.61
C ILE A 87 6.62 19.91 -6.14
N LEU A 88 6.32 20.02 -4.84
CA LEU A 88 5.79 21.25 -4.24
C LEU A 88 6.80 22.40 -4.33
N ALA A 89 8.07 22.14 -4.03
CA ALA A 89 9.13 23.16 -4.10
C ALA A 89 9.39 23.66 -5.52
N SER A 90 9.23 22.81 -6.53
CA SER A 90 9.36 23.19 -7.95
C SER A 90 8.07 23.79 -8.54
N ASN A 91 7.01 23.90 -7.73
CA ASN A 91 5.69 24.37 -8.15
C ASN A 91 5.16 23.61 -9.39
N PHE A 92 5.32 22.29 -9.40
CA PHE A 92 4.91 21.40 -10.50
C PHE A 92 5.56 21.77 -11.85
N GLY A 93 6.79 22.29 -11.83
CA GLY A 93 7.50 22.72 -13.04
C GLY A 93 8.10 21.56 -13.87
N GLU A 94 8.18 20.35 -13.31
CA GLU A 94 8.66 19.16 -14.02
C GLU A 94 7.52 18.46 -14.77
N SER A 95 7.79 17.93 -15.97
CA SER A 95 6.84 17.10 -16.70
C SER A 95 6.73 15.70 -16.07
N LEU A 96 5.66 14.96 -16.39
CA LEU A 96 5.48 13.57 -15.96
C LEU A 96 6.68 12.70 -16.37
N TRP A 97 7.21 12.90 -17.59
CA TRP A 97 8.36 12.16 -18.10
C TRP A 97 9.66 12.48 -17.34
N ASP A 98 9.89 13.75 -17.04
CA ASP A 98 11.10 14.17 -16.31
C ASP A 98 11.08 13.60 -14.89
N LEU A 99 9.91 13.63 -14.24
CA LEU A 99 9.73 13.04 -12.91
C LEU A 99 9.91 11.52 -12.96
N TYR A 100 9.29 10.82 -13.92
CA TYR A 100 9.48 9.38 -14.11
C TYR A 100 10.96 9.02 -14.25
N SER A 101 11.69 9.73 -15.11
CA SER A 101 13.11 9.51 -15.38
C SER A 101 13.97 9.71 -14.12
N ARG A 102 13.60 10.68 -13.27
CA ARG A 102 14.25 10.96 -11.99
C ARG A 102 13.92 9.90 -10.91
N VAL A 103 12.71 9.36 -10.93
CA VAL A 103 12.23 8.36 -9.95
C VAL A 103 12.78 6.96 -10.25
N LEU A 104 12.94 6.60 -11.52
CA LEU A 104 13.40 5.29 -12.00
C LEU A 104 14.56 4.67 -11.20
N PRO A 105 15.70 5.35 -10.96
CA PRO A 105 16.81 4.76 -10.22
C PRO A 105 16.58 4.66 -8.70
N SER A 106 15.52 5.27 -8.17
CA SER A 106 15.27 5.45 -6.74
C SER A 106 14.22 4.51 -6.17
N VAL A 107 13.42 3.84 -7.02
CA VAL A 107 12.40 2.89 -6.57
C VAL A 107 13.08 1.68 -5.91
N PRO A 108 12.77 1.35 -4.65
CA PRO A 108 13.38 0.23 -3.98
C PRO A 108 12.91 -1.10 -4.61
N LEU A 109 13.84 -2.04 -4.74
CA LEU A 109 13.54 -3.41 -5.18
C LEU A 109 12.70 -4.13 -4.12
N ASP A 110 11.65 -4.85 -4.55
CA ASP A 110 10.84 -5.68 -3.65
C ASP A 110 11.67 -6.89 -3.14
N PRO A 111 11.87 -7.04 -1.82
CA PRO A 111 12.62 -8.17 -1.24
C PRO A 111 11.99 -9.56 -1.45
N LEU A 112 10.67 -9.64 -1.68
CA LEU A 112 9.96 -10.87 -2.02
C LEU A 112 10.25 -11.25 -3.47
N GLU A 113 10.02 -10.33 -4.40
CA GLU A 113 10.28 -10.58 -5.82
C GLU A 113 11.76 -10.85 -6.12
N ALA A 114 12.67 -10.16 -5.42
CA ALA A 114 14.11 -10.40 -5.50
C ALA A 114 14.49 -11.87 -5.18
N ARG A 115 13.58 -12.60 -4.52
CA ARG A 115 13.72 -14.02 -4.17
C ARG A 115 12.73 -14.93 -4.90
N GLY A 116 11.93 -14.39 -5.83
CA GLY A 116 10.85 -15.13 -6.49
C GLY A 116 9.79 -15.62 -5.51
N LEU A 117 9.54 -14.87 -4.44
CA LEU A 117 8.53 -15.15 -3.44
C LEU A 117 7.32 -14.28 -3.66
N THR A 118 6.17 -14.82 -3.27
CA THR A 118 4.88 -14.14 -3.29
C THR A 118 4.46 -13.72 -1.88
N LEU A 119 3.37 -12.98 -1.79
CA LEU A 119 2.74 -12.66 -0.52
C LEU A 119 2.16 -13.89 0.18
N PHE A 120 1.67 -14.87 -0.58
CA PHE A 120 1.25 -16.16 -0.03
C PHE A 120 2.42 -16.90 0.63
N ASP A 121 3.61 -16.83 0.03
CA ASP A 121 4.82 -17.38 0.64
C ASP A 121 5.19 -16.65 1.93
N LEU A 122 4.99 -15.33 1.99
CA LEU A 122 5.17 -14.55 3.21
C LEU A 122 4.18 -15.00 4.31
N ASP A 123 2.89 -15.13 3.99
CA ASP A 123 1.86 -15.58 4.93
C ASP A 123 2.18 -16.96 5.50
N PHE A 124 2.59 -17.90 4.63
CA PHE A 124 3.06 -19.22 5.04
C PHE A 124 4.26 -19.14 6.00
N LEU A 125 5.24 -18.28 5.71
CA LEU A 125 6.41 -18.09 6.58
C LEU A 125 6.02 -17.49 7.94
N VAL A 126 5.08 -16.55 7.95
CA VAL A 126 4.54 -15.93 9.17
C VAL A 126 3.81 -16.97 10.01
N GLU A 127 2.96 -17.78 9.42
CA GLU A 127 2.23 -18.85 10.13
C GLU A 127 3.21 -19.87 10.73
N ARG A 128 4.21 -20.29 9.95
CA ARG A 128 5.23 -21.25 10.38
C ARG A 128 6.04 -20.74 11.58
N TYR A 129 6.39 -19.46 11.60
CA TYR A 129 7.23 -18.86 12.63
C TYR A 129 6.46 -17.96 13.62
N GLN A 130 5.13 -18.04 13.67
CA GLN A 130 4.26 -17.14 14.47
C GLN A 130 4.59 -17.10 15.98
N ASN A 131 5.12 -18.20 16.52
CA ASN A 131 5.49 -18.28 17.94
C ASN A 131 6.82 -17.58 18.25
N ASP A 132 7.61 -17.23 17.24
CA ASP A 132 8.88 -16.55 17.39
C ASP A 132 8.69 -15.06 17.74
N PRO A 133 9.23 -14.58 18.88
CA PRO A 133 9.08 -13.18 19.28
C PRO A 133 9.70 -12.19 18.28
N ALA A 134 10.82 -12.54 17.65
CA ALA A 134 11.51 -11.65 16.71
C ALA A 134 10.75 -11.55 15.38
N VAL A 135 10.14 -12.65 14.92
CA VAL A 135 9.26 -12.62 13.74
C VAL A 135 8.04 -11.74 14.02
N ARG A 136 7.40 -11.91 15.17
CA ARG A 136 6.26 -11.07 15.58
C ARG A 136 6.61 -9.58 15.61
N GLU A 137 7.79 -9.22 16.12
CA GLU A 137 8.24 -7.82 16.13
C GLU A 137 8.34 -7.24 14.71
N TYR A 138 8.94 -7.97 13.77
CA TYR A 138 9.00 -7.51 12.38
C TYR A 138 7.62 -7.43 11.73
N ILE A 139 6.72 -8.36 12.01
CA ILE A 139 5.35 -8.31 11.48
C ILE A 139 4.60 -7.08 11.99
N VAL A 140 4.73 -6.75 13.27
CA VAL A 140 4.15 -5.51 13.82
C VAL A 140 4.70 -4.27 13.10
N LYS A 141 6.01 -4.24 12.79
CA LYS A 141 6.62 -3.15 12.01
C LYS A 141 6.10 -3.08 10.58
N ILE A 142 6.03 -4.22 9.90
CA ILE A 142 5.54 -4.34 8.50
C ILE A 142 4.08 -3.91 8.40
N MET A 143 3.25 -4.29 9.39
CA MET A 143 1.84 -3.92 9.43
C MET A 143 1.64 -2.41 9.68
N ASN A 144 2.71 -1.62 9.86
CA ASN A 144 2.68 -0.20 10.18
C ASN A 144 1.64 0.12 11.26
N ILE A 145 1.42 -0.81 12.22
CA ILE A 145 0.53 -0.57 13.34
C ILE A 145 1.12 0.66 14.03
N PRO A 146 0.42 1.80 14.05
CA PRO A 146 0.93 3.00 14.68
C PRO A 146 1.35 2.61 16.09
N GLN A 147 2.65 2.67 16.37
CA GLN A 147 3.10 2.63 17.74
C GLN A 147 2.56 3.93 18.31
N VAL A 148 1.45 3.84 19.04
CA VAL A 148 0.91 4.97 19.78
C VAL A 148 1.98 5.31 20.79
N ASP A 149 2.84 6.27 20.46
CA ASP A 149 3.69 6.90 21.44
C ASP A 149 2.74 7.62 22.41
N PRO A 150 2.67 7.22 23.68
CA PRO A 150 1.80 7.84 24.66
C PRO A 150 2.12 9.34 24.90
N ASN A 151 3.22 9.85 24.35
CA ASN A 151 3.63 11.25 24.43
C ASN A 151 3.43 12.05 23.14
N THR A 152 2.96 11.43 22.05
CA THR A 152 2.63 12.19 20.83
C THR A 152 1.22 12.75 20.96
N GLU A 153 1.13 14.07 21.21
CA GLU A 153 -0.11 14.83 21.11
C GLU A 153 -0.84 14.46 19.81
N PRO A 154 -2.16 14.18 19.84
CA PRO A 154 -2.91 13.92 18.62
C PRO A 154 -2.84 15.17 17.75
N SER A 155 -2.07 15.12 16.66
CA SER A 155 -1.98 16.20 15.69
C SER A 155 -3.40 16.62 15.28
N GLU A 156 -3.78 17.84 15.66
CA GLU A 156 -5.13 18.45 15.73
C GLU A 156 -5.93 18.54 14.42
N VAL A 157 -5.47 17.96 13.31
CA VAL A 157 -6.26 17.92 12.08
C VAL A 157 -7.13 16.66 12.11
N GLN A 158 -8.28 16.76 12.77
CA GLN A 158 -9.34 15.76 12.66
C GLN A 158 -9.98 15.87 11.27
N VAL A 159 -9.34 15.28 10.27
CA VAL A 159 -9.93 15.10 8.93
C VAL A 159 -11.22 14.29 9.11
N THR A 160 -12.35 14.85 8.73
CA THR A 160 -13.67 14.22 8.80
C THR A 160 -13.86 13.20 7.69
N VAL A 161 -14.84 12.30 7.84
CA VAL A 161 -15.24 11.36 6.78
C VAL A 161 -15.58 12.11 5.48
N GLN A 162 -16.30 13.24 5.57
CA GLN A 162 -16.65 14.04 4.40
C GLN A 162 -15.42 14.64 3.71
N GLU A 163 -14.44 15.11 4.47
CA GLU A 163 -13.18 15.61 3.90
C GLU A 163 -12.37 14.50 3.25
N VAL A 164 -12.30 13.30 3.83
CA VAL A 164 -11.65 12.13 3.20
C VAL A 164 -12.29 11.84 1.84
N VAL A 165 -13.63 11.84 1.77
CA VAL A 165 -14.37 11.62 0.52
C VAL A 165 -14.06 12.70 -0.51
N ALA A 166 -14.12 13.98 -0.12
CA ALA A 166 -13.80 15.10 -1.03
C ALA A 166 -12.36 15.04 -1.55
N ILE A 167 -11.41 14.60 -0.71
CA ILE A 167 -10.03 14.38 -1.12
C ILE A 167 -9.95 13.23 -2.14
N HIS A 168 -10.68 12.13 -1.95
CA HIS A 168 -10.70 11.01 -2.91
C HIS A 168 -11.33 11.39 -4.25
N GLU A 169 -12.37 12.24 -4.26
CA GLU A 169 -12.92 12.81 -5.50
C GLU A 169 -11.86 13.61 -6.25
N TYR A 170 -11.13 14.48 -5.54
CA TYR A 170 -10.06 15.27 -6.14
C TYR A 170 -8.91 14.39 -6.63
N MET A 171 -8.52 13.36 -5.86
CA MET A 171 -7.48 12.39 -6.28
C MET A 171 -7.85 11.70 -7.58
N LEU A 172 -9.10 11.24 -7.73
CA LEU A 172 -9.58 10.61 -8.97
C LEU A 172 -9.51 11.59 -10.15
N GLN A 173 -9.89 12.85 -9.96
CA GLN A 173 -9.77 13.87 -11.01
C GLN A 173 -8.32 14.09 -11.44
N GLN A 174 -7.39 14.18 -10.49
CA GLN A 174 -5.96 14.33 -10.80
C GLN A 174 -5.39 13.08 -11.47
N LEU A 175 -5.79 11.88 -11.03
CA LEU A 175 -5.39 10.62 -11.63
C LEU A 175 -5.79 10.58 -13.11
N GLN A 176 -7.05 10.86 -13.43
CA GLN A 176 -7.55 10.87 -14.81
C GLN A 176 -6.79 11.87 -15.69
N HIS A 177 -6.44 13.04 -15.13
CA HIS A 177 -5.61 14.01 -15.84
C HIS A 177 -4.21 13.46 -16.16
N TYR A 178 -3.50 12.90 -15.18
CA TYR A 178 -2.15 12.36 -15.40
C TYR A 178 -2.14 11.09 -16.25
N ILE A 179 -3.21 10.30 -16.25
CA ILE A 179 -3.37 9.17 -17.16
C ILE A 179 -3.42 9.63 -18.61
N GLN A 180 -4.10 10.74 -18.90
CA GLN A 180 -4.10 11.31 -20.25
C GLN A 180 -2.70 11.77 -20.67
N GLU A 181 -1.95 12.39 -19.76
CA GLU A 181 -0.55 12.75 -20.01
C GLU A 181 0.33 11.52 -20.24
N PHE A 182 0.18 10.49 -19.42
CA PHE A 182 0.89 9.22 -19.56
C PHE A 182 0.64 8.55 -20.91
N ARG A 183 -0.62 8.47 -21.36
CA ARG A 183 -0.99 7.88 -22.66
C ARG A 183 -0.43 8.68 -23.84
N ALA A 184 -0.14 9.96 -23.65
CA ALA A 184 0.48 10.80 -24.67
C ALA A 184 2.00 10.56 -24.80
N ILE A 185 2.62 9.83 -23.87
CA ILE A 185 4.04 9.48 -23.93
C ILE A 185 4.26 8.38 -24.98
N PRO A 186 5.21 8.55 -25.91
CA PRO A 186 5.61 7.49 -26.84
C PRO A 186 6.13 6.26 -26.09
N ASN A 187 5.71 5.06 -26.50
CA ASN A 187 6.09 3.79 -25.88
C ASN A 187 5.78 3.70 -24.38
N HIS A 188 4.72 4.35 -23.91
CA HIS A 188 4.29 4.29 -22.50
C HIS A 188 4.06 2.85 -21.98
N ASP A 189 3.75 1.91 -22.88
CA ASP A 189 3.60 0.50 -22.55
C ASP A 189 4.90 -0.19 -22.12
N GLU A 190 6.06 0.32 -22.58
CA GLU A 190 7.39 -0.22 -22.26
C GLU A 190 7.96 0.31 -20.94
N LEU A 191 7.28 1.28 -20.31
CA LEU A 191 7.74 1.90 -19.07
C LEU A 191 7.59 0.95 -17.89
N ASP A 192 8.51 1.08 -16.93
CA ASP A 192 8.47 0.32 -15.69
C ASP A 192 7.23 0.74 -14.89
N LYS A 193 6.28 -0.20 -14.80
CA LYS A 193 4.96 0.05 -14.24
C LYS A 193 5.02 0.48 -12.78
N LYS A 194 6.00 0.00 -12.01
CA LYS A 194 6.19 0.41 -10.59
C LYS A 194 6.62 1.85 -10.49
N VAL A 195 7.54 2.25 -11.37
CA VAL A 195 8.04 3.63 -11.42
C VAL A 195 6.93 4.57 -11.88
N VAL A 196 6.10 4.15 -12.84
CA VAL A 196 4.89 4.89 -13.25
C VAL A 196 3.96 5.08 -12.04
N THR A 197 3.67 4.01 -11.30
CA THR A 197 2.81 4.09 -10.10
C THR A 197 3.34 5.07 -9.07
N VAL A 198 4.63 4.98 -8.70
CA VAL A 198 5.25 5.90 -7.74
C VAL A 198 5.16 7.35 -8.23
N THR A 199 5.42 7.57 -9.51
CA THR A 199 5.40 8.89 -10.14
C THR A 199 4.00 9.52 -10.05
N LEU A 200 2.97 8.77 -10.46
CA LEU A 200 1.59 9.22 -10.42
C LEU A 200 1.12 9.48 -8.98
N GLN A 201 1.42 8.57 -8.05
CA GLN A 201 1.08 8.75 -6.63
C GLN A 201 1.75 9.97 -6.02
N ALA A 202 3.02 10.23 -6.33
CA ALA A 202 3.72 11.42 -5.84
C ALA A 202 3.10 12.71 -6.37
N LEU A 203 2.75 12.76 -7.66
CA LEU A 203 2.07 13.91 -8.27
C LEU A 203 0.70 14.18 -7.63
N ILE A 204 -0.12 13.13 -7.50
CA ILE A 204 -1.45 13.23 -6.89
C ILE A 204 -1.32 13.65 -5.41
N SER A 205 -0.39 13.05 -4.67
CA SER A 205 -0.14 13.40 -3.26
C SER A 205 0.31 14.84 -3.11
N ALA A 206 1.19 15.33 -3.99
CA ALA A 206 1.59 16.73 -4.01
C ALA A 206 0.40 17.65 -4.31
N LYS A 207 -0.48 17.30 -5.25
CA LYS A 207 -1.70 18.06 -5.55
C LYS A 207 -2.67 18.10 -4.37
N VAL A 208 -2.88 16.97 -3.69
CA VAL A 208 -3.71 16.91 -2.48
C VAL A 208 -3.11 17.80 -1.39
N GLN A 209 -1.80 17.71 -1.16
CA GLN A 209 -1.14 18.52 -0.15
C GLN A 209 -1.16 20.03 -0.48
N GLU A 210 -1.03 20.39 -1.75
CA GLU A 210 -1.21 21.76 -2.23
C GLU A 210 -2.62 22.27 -1.94
N GLN A 211 -3.64 21.50 -2.29
CA GLN A 211 -5.04 21.92 -2.27
C GLN A 211 -5.66 21.88 -0.86
N PHE A 212 -5.45 20.79 -0.13
CA PHE A 212 -6.12 20.51 1.16
C PHE A 212 -5.21 20.75 2.37
N LYS A 213 -3.92 21.06 2.16
CA LYS A 213 -2.91 21.25 3.21
C LYS A 213 -2.78 20.04 4.15
N ILE A 214 -3.08 18.85 3.62
CA ILE A 214 -2.98 17.56 4.32
C ILE A 214 -1.86 16.75 3.66
N THR A 215 -0.94 16.21 4.45
CA THR A 215 0.10 15.31 3.93
C THR A 215 -0.49 13.94 3.59
N HIS A 216 0.12 13.22 2.65
CA HIS A 216 -0.33 11.86 2.30
C HIS A 216 -0.36 10.93 3.53
N THR A 217 0.62 11.03 4.44
CA THR A 217 0.63 10.24 5.68
C THR A 217 -0.52 10.62 6.63
N ALA A 218 -0.94 11.89 6.65
CA ALA A 218 -2.08 12.31 7.46
C ALA A 218 -3.42 11.82 6.86
N LEU A 219 -3.54 11.82 5.53
CA LEU A 219 -4.67 11.23 4.83
C LEU A 219 -4.78 9.72 5.10
N ASP A 220 -3.68 8.98 5.00
CA ASP A 220 -3.64 7.53 5.30
C ASP A 220 -4.15 7.23 6.72
N ARG A 221 -3.68 8.00 7.71
CA ARG A 221 -4.14 7.89 9.10
C ARG A 221 -5.63 8.19 9.23
N ALA A 222 -6.15 9.18 8.51
CA ALA A 222 -7.57 9.52 8.53
C ALA A 222 -8.43 8.39 7.95
N ILE A 223 -8.00 7.78 6.85
CA ILE A 223 -8.68 6.62 6.25
C ILE A 223 -8.72 5.45 7.24
N ILE A 224 -7.60 5.14 7.90
CA ILE A 224 -7.53 4.07 8.91
C ILE A 224 -8.45 4.37 10.09
N HIS A 225 -8.39 5.60 10.62
CA HIS A 225 -9.21 6.03 11.74
C HIS A 225 -10.71 5.89 11.45
N HIS A 226 -11.12 6.26 10.23
CA HIS A 226 -12.52 6.26 9.81
C HIS A 226 -12.93 5.01 9.01
N HIS A 227 -12.10 3.96 8.99
CA HIS A 227 -12.29 2.80 8.12
C HIS A 227 -13.70 2.19 8.23
N GLY A 228 -14.24 2.08 9.46
CA GLY A 228 -15.59 1.55 9.67
C GLY A 228 -16.68 2.38 8.99
N GLU A 229 -16.63 3.70 9.10
CA GLU A 229 -17.60 4.60 8.46
C GLU A 229 -17.41 4.67 6.95
N LEU A 230 -16.16 4.74 6.49
CA LEU A 230 -15.82 4.79 5.07
C LEU A 230 -16.20 3.50 4.34
N SER A 231 -16.06 2.33 4.98
CA SER A 231 -16.45 1.04 4.40
C SER A 231 -17.95 0.94 4.09
N MET A 232 -18.78 1.68 4.82
CA MET A 232 -20.23 1.73 4.62
C MET A 232 -20.66 2.89 3.70
N ASN A 233 -19.73 3.77 3.33
CA ASN A 233 -19.98 4.89 2.44
C ASN A 233 -19.87 4.44 0.98
N GLN A 234 -21.02 4.19 0.34
CA GLN A 234 -21.08 3.72 -1.05
C GLN A 234 -20.35 4.64 -2.04
N HIS A 235 -20.33 5.95 -1.78
CA HIS A 235 -19.65 6.90 -2.65
C HIS A 235 -18.13 6.75 -2.53
N PHE A 236 -17.62 6.69 -1.31
CA PHE A 236 -16.22 6.38 -1.05
C PHE A 236 -15.78 5.06 -1.69
N THR A 237 -16.56 4.00 -1.53
CA THR A 237 -16.28 2.70 -2.15
C THR A 237 -16.18 2.81 -3.67
N ARG A 238 -17.12 3.50 -4.32
CA ARG A 238 -17.11 3.70 -5.79
C ARG A 238 -15.89 4.50 -6.25
N LEU A 239 -15.53 5.56 -5.53
CA LEU A 239 -14.33 6.35 -5.84
C LEU A 239 -13.06 5.51 -5.76
N THR A 240 -12.91 4.71 -4.70
CA THR A 240 -11.77 3.82 -4.51
C THR A 240 -11.69 2.77 -5.62
N MET A 241 -12.81 2.11 -5.94
CA MET A 241 -12.86 1.14 -7.05
C MET A 241 -12.52 1.77 -8.40
N HIS A 242 -12.99 3.00 -8.66
CA HIS A 242 -12.69 3.69 -9.91
C HIS A 242 -11.21 4.06 -9.99
N MET A 243 -10.62 4.63 -8.93
CA MET A 243 -9.18 4.91 -8.90
C MET A 243 -8.34 3.65 -9.10
N GLN A 244 -8.75 2.52 -8.50
CA GLN A 244 -8.07 1.23 -8.69
C GLN A 244 -8.12 0.80 -10.16
N SER A 245 -9.30 0.81 -10.78
CA SER A 245 -9.48 0.44 -12.19
C SER A 245 -8.60 1.30 -13.13
N GLU A 246 -8.59 2.61 -12.93
CA GLU A 246 -7.79 3.56 -13.73
C GLU A 246 -6.29 3.33 -13.56
N MET A 247 -5.82 3.15 -12.31
CA MET A 247 -4.42 2.81 -12.04
C MET A 247 -4.01 1.50 -12.69
N ALA A 248 -4.92 0.56 -12.78
CA ALA A 248 -4.60 -0.76 -13.24
C ALA A 248 -4.56 -0.90 -14.76
N GLU A 249 -5.36 -0.12 -15.46
CA GLU A 249 -5.24 0.06 -16.92
C GLU A 249 -3.83 0.57 -17.29
N VAL A 250 -3.28 1.50 -16.51
CA VAL A 250 -1.96 2.11 -16.73
C VAL A 250 -0.82 1.14 -16.45
N THR A 251 -0.96 0.39 -15.36
CA THR A 251 0.09 -0.47 -14.82
C THR A 251 0.05 -1.88 -15.39
N GLY A 252 -0.99 -2.24 -16.15
CA GLY A 252 -1.13 -3.55 -16.78
C GLY A 252 -1.50 -4.67 -15.81
N LEU A 253 -1.94 -4.33 -14.59
CA LEU A 253 -2.23 -5.30 -13.53
C LEU A 253 -3.51 -6.14 -13.79
N TYR A 254 -4.22 -5.94 -14.92
CA TYR A 254 -5.51 -6.59 -15.25
C TYR A 254 -5.57 -7.20 -16.67
N ASN A 255 -4.44 -7.37 -17.36
CA ASN A 255 -4.40 -8.04 -18.68
C ASN A 255 -3.59 -9.34 -18.66
#